data_AF-A0A7R9LUV1-F1
#
_entry.id   AF-A0A7R9LUV1-F1
#
_cell.length_a   1.000
_cell.length_b   1.000
_cell.length_c   1.000
_cell.angle_alpha   90.00
_cell.angle_beta   90.00
_cell.angle_gamma   90.00
#
_symmetry.space_group_name_H-M   'P 1'
#
loop_
_entity.id
_entity.type
_entity.pdbx_description
1 polymer ?
#
loop_
_entity_poly.entity_id
_entity_poly.type
_entity_poly.pdbx_seq_one_letter_code
_entity_poly.pdbx_strand_id
1 'polypeptide(L)'
;FNNSGVTNEITYYLQSEKKWKYLSRIPHVEQCNFGSVVHKNQLYVIGGCFNQSLEEDVHPFGFRYNPVCNNSTNPWSTIAPMHRERCRFTLIAVDNYLYAIGGVSESEYPLIDDDLYTSGEIYSPEADEWTPMAS
;
A
#
# COMPACT_ATOMS: atom_id res chain seq x y z
N PHE A 1 11.28 -16.81 -11.62
CA PHE A 1 10.38 -16.62 -10.46
C PHE A 1 11.11 -17.13 -9.23
N ASN A 2 11.32 -16.28 -8.23
CA ASN A 2 11.99 -16.66 -6.99
C ASN A 2 11.06 -17.57 -6.15
N ASN A 3 11.61 -18.52 -5.40
CA ASN A 3 10.84 -19.55 -4.69
C ASN A 3 9.99 -19.04 -3.50
N SER A 4 10.03 -17.73 -3.20
CA SER A 4 9.29 -17.11 -2.09
C SER A 4 7.85 -16.69 -2.43
N GLY A 5 7.45 -16.69 -3.72
CA GLY A 5 6.09 -16.34 -4.17
C GLY A 5 5.71 -14.85 -4.04
N VAL A 6 6.28 -14.14 -3.06
CA VAL A 6 6.11 -12.70 -2.83
C VAL A 6 7.11 -11.92 -3.69
N THR A 7 6.64 -10.84 -4.31
CA THR A 7 7.45 -9.94 -5.13
C THR A 7 7.00 -8.49 -5.01
N ASN A 8 7.95 -7.58 -4.92
CA ASN A 8 7.78 -6.14 -5.01
C ASN A 8 7.97 -5.63 -6.44
N GLU A 9 8.25 -6.51 -7.41
CA GLU A 9 8.36 -6.14 -8.82
C GLU A 9 7.01 -5.67 -9.37
N ILE A 10 7.01 -4.47 -9.93
CA ILE A 10 5.87 -3.93 -10.66
C ILE A 10 6.14 -4.12 -12.14
N THR A 11 5.19 -4.77 -12.81
CA THR A 11 5.23 -4.98 -14.25
C THR A 11 4.02 -4.33 -14.90
N TYR A 12 4.17 -3.92 -16.15
CA TYR A 12 3.07 -3.44 -16.98
C TYR A 12 2.97 -4.28 -18.24
N TYR A 13 1.74 -4.45 -18.72
CA TYR A 13 1.49 -5.20 -19.94
C TYR A 13 1.45 -4.25 -21.13
N LEU A 14 2.36 -4.46 -22.09
CA LEU A 14 2.41 -3.66 -23.30
C LEU A 14 1.68 -4.39 -24.43
N GLN A 15 0.47 -3.92 -24.74
CA GLN A 15 -0.42 -4.57 -25.72
C GLN A 15 0.18 -4.67 -27.12
N SER A 16 0.96 -3.66 -27.56
CA SER A 16 1.59 -3.66 -28.89
C SER A 16 2.59 -4.80 -29.08
N GLU A 17 3.25 -5.23 -28.00
CA GLU A 17 4.25 -6.29 -28.01
C GLU A 17 3.73 -7.61 -27.45
N LYS A 18 2.52 -7.62 -26.87
CA LYS A 18 1.91 -8.74 -26.16
C LYS A 18 2.84 -9.33 -25.09
N LYS A 19 3.53 -8.46 -24.36
CA LYS A 19 4.53 -8.84 -23.36
C LYS A 19 4.38 -8.01 -22.09
N TRP A 20 4.63 -8.66 -20.96
CA TRP A 20 4.88 -7.98 -19.71
C TRP A 20 6.29 -7.38 -19.72
N LYS A 21 6.41 -6.16 -19.23
CA LYS A 21 7.67 -5.45 -19.07
C LYS A 21 7.84 -5.01 -17.63
N TYR A 22 9.07 -5.03 -17.16
CA TYR A 22 9.44 -4.48 -15.87
C TYR A 22 9.21 -2.97 -15.87
N LEU A 23 8.54 -2.45 -14.84
CA LEU A 23 8.33 -1.02 -14.60
C LEU A 23 9.31 -0.52 -13.53
N SER A 24 9.21 -1.10 -12.34
CA SER A 24 9.93 -0.67 -11.14
C SER A 24 9.80 -1.72 -10.03
N ARG A 25 10.30 -1.41 -8.84
CA ARG A 25 10.15 -2.23 -7.64
C ARG A 25 9.75 -1.36 -6.46
N ILE A 26 8.81 -1.81 -5.63
CA ILE A 26 8.44 -1.12 -4.38
C ILE A 26 9.70 -1.03 -3.50
N PRO A 27 10.08 0.16 -2.98
CA PRO A 27 11.30 0.36 -2.21
C PRO A 27 11.11 -0.09 -0.75
N HIS A 28 10.77 -1.36 -0.56
CA HIS A 28 10.53 -2.00 0.74
C HIS A 28 11.03 -3.46 0.74
N VAL A 29 11.01 -4.10 1.91
CA VAL A 29 11.12 -5.57 2.00
C VAL A 29 9.96 -6.24 1.25
N GLU A 30 10.19 -7.45 0.76
CA GLU A 30 9.17 -8.24 0.04
C GLU A 30 7.92 -8.38 0.89
N GLN A 31 6.79 -7.89 0.38
CA GLN A 31 5.54 -7.77 1.12
C GLN A 31 4.34 -8.19 0.27
N CYS A 32 3.23 -8.51 0.93
CA CYS A 32 1.96 -8.83 0.29
C CYS A 32 0.78 -8.20 1.06
N ASN A 33 -0.45 -8.43 0.59
CA ASN A 33 -1.68 -7.95 1.24
C ASN A 33 -1.77 -6.43 1.49
N PHE A 34 -0.98 -5.64 0.76
CA PHE A 34 -1.04 -4.19 0.75
C PHE A 34 -2.24 -3.67 -0.05
N GLY A 35 -2.71 -2.47 0.27
CA GLY A 35 -3.64 -1.72 -0.57
C GLY A 35 -2.91 -1.06 -1.72
N SER A 36 -3.51 -1.04 -2.91
CA SER A 36 -2.97 -0.27 -4.04
C SER A 36 -4.05 0.51 -4.77
N VAL A 37 -3.73 1.74 -5.18
CA VAL A 37 -4.67 2.61 -5.90
C VAL A 37 -3.93 3.59 -6.81
N VAL A 38 -4.53 3.94 -7.94
CA VAL A 38 -4.04 5.04 -8.79
C VAL A 38 -4.86 6.29 -8.50
N HIS A 39 -4.17 7.38 -8.16
CA HIS A 39 -4.78 8.68 -7.94
C HIS A 39 -3.92 9.77 -8.59
N LYS A 40 -4.53 10.65 -9.39
CA LYS A 40 -3.83 11.73 -10.14
C LYS A 40 -2.59 11.25 -10.89
N ASN A 41 -2.71 10.13 -11.61
CA ASN A 41 -1.63 9.49 -12.38
C ASN A 41 -0.42 9.03 -11.55
N GLN A 42 -0.59 8.82 -10.25
CA GLN A 42 0.42 8.28 -9.36
C GLN A 42 -0.11 6.98 -8.75
N LEU A 43 0.76 5.98 -8.64
CA LEU A 43 0.42 4.71 -7.99
C LEU A 43 0.78 4.81 -6.51
N TYR A 44 -0.16 4.48 -5.65
CA TYR A 44 0.01 4.38 -4.21
C TYR A 44 -0.01 2.90 -3.81
N VAL A 45 0.90 2.52 -2.93
CA VAL A 45 1.01 1.19 -2.31
C VAL A 45 1.12 1.42 -0.81
N ILE A 46 0.15 0.92 -0.03
CA ILE A 46 -0.04 1.33 1.38
C ILE A 46 -0.29 0.10 2.24
N GLY A 47 0.32 0.09 3.43
CA GLY A 47 0.22 -1.01 4.38
C GLY A 47 0.72 -2.32 3.80
N GLY A 48 0.16 -3.43 4.27
CA GLY A 48 0.58 -4.77 3.90
C GLY A 48 1.31 -5.48 5.03
N CYS A 49 1.77 -6.69 4.72
CA CYS A 49 2.53 -7.49 5.64
C CYS A 49 3.75 -8.14 4.98
N PHE A 50 4.76 -8.40 5.79
CA PHE A 50 5.97 -9.12 5.40
C PHE A 50 6.35 -10.09 6.51
N ASN A 51 7.20 -11.08 6.21
CA ASN A 51 7.66 -12.01 7.23
C ASN A 51 9.03 -11.61 7.74
N GLN A 52 9.16 -11.43 9.05
CA GLN A 52 10.46 -11.27 9.73
C GLN A 52 10.57 -12.31 10.83
N SER A 53 11.71 -13.00 10.91
CA SER A 53 11.99 -13.97 11.99
C SER A 53 10.93 -15.08 12.19
N LEU A 54 10.20 -15.47 11.12
CA LEU A 54 9.07 -16.43 11.12
C LEU A 54 7.73 -15.89 11.66
N GLU A 55 7.63 -14.59 11.90
CA GLU A 55 6.40 -13.90 12.29
C GLU A 55 5.90 -13.02 11.12
N GLU A 56 4.57 -12.90 10.98
CA GLU A 56 3.93 -12.02 9.98
C GLU A 56 3.78 -10.64 10.61
N ASP A 57 4.55 -9.67 10.09
CA ASP A 57 4.51 -8.28 10.54
C ASP A 57 3.61 -7.46 9.61
N VAL A 58 2.66 -6.70 10.17
CA VAL A 58 1.78 -5.76 9.51
C VAL A 58 2.30 -4.33 9.72
N HIS A 59 2.44 -3.55 8.66
CA HIS A 59 2.97 -2.19 8.78
C HIS A 59 2.00 -1.11 8.28
N PRO A 60 2.17 0.16 8.72
CA PRO A 60 1.36 1.29 8.28
C PRO A 60 1.97 2.08 7.11
N PHE A 61 3.19 1.76 6.68
CA PHE A 61 3.95 2.55 5.71
C PHE A 61 3.30 2.60 4.32
N GLY A 62 3.48 3.73 3.63
CA GLY A 62 3.01 3.94 2.27
C GLY A 62 4.07 4.47 1.33
N PHE A 63 3.93 4.10 0.06
CA PHE A 63 4.82 4.45 -1.04
C PHE A 63 4.01 5.01 -2.21
N ARG A 64 4.52 6.07 -2.83
CA ARG A 64 3.94 6.69 -4.01
C ARG A 64 4.94 6.70 -5.16
N TYR A 65 4.53 6.11 -6.27
CA TYR A 65 5.24 6.10 -7.55
C TYR A 65 4.70 7.19 -8.48
N ASN A 66 5.60 8.04 -8.96
CA ASN A 66 5.33 9.06 -9.96
C ASN A 66 5.93 8.67 -11.32
N PRO A 67 5.11 8.32 -12.34
CA PRO A 67 5.59 7.91 -13.65
C PRO A 67 6.22 9.05 -14.48
N VAL A 68 6.06 10.32 -14.07
CA VAL A 68 6.57 11.49 -14.79
C VAL A 68 7.98 11.89 -14.31
N CYS A 69 8.46 11.31 -13.20
CA CYS A 69 9.84 11.52 -12.77
C CYS A 69 10.81 11.09 -13.88
N ASN A 70 11.65 12.02 -14.33
CA ASN A 70 12.65 11.75 -15.34
C ASN A 70 13.65 10.67 -14.87
N ASN A 71 14.35 10.02 -15.80
CA ASN A 71 15.27 8.91 -15.55
C ASN A 71 16.44 9.21 -14.57
N SER A 72 16.55 10.43 -14.05
CA SER A 72 17.60 10.85 -13.11
C SER A 72 17.14 10.91 -11.65
N THR A 73 15.83 10.82 -11.38
CA THR A 73 15.27 10.93 -10.02
C THR A 73 14.56 9.63 -9.65
N ASN A 74 14.72 9.17 -8.40
CA ASN A 74 13.96 8.03 -7.89
C ASN A 74 12.45 8.30 -8.06
N PRO A 75 11.70 7.48 -8.81
CA PRO A 75 10.28 7.73 -9.06
C PRO A 75 9.41 7.42 -7.84
N TRP A 76 9.98 6.83 -6.79
CA TRP A 76 9.30 6.53 -5.53
C TRP A 76 9.56 7.58 -4.46
N SER A 77 8.51 7.86 -3.69
CA SER A 77 8.54 8.67 -2.48
C SER A 77 7.78 7.95 -1.37
N THR A 78 8.22 8.09 -0.12
CA THR A 78 7.43 7.70 1.05
C THR A 78 6.32 8.73 1.26
N ILE A 79 5.20 8.29 1.83
CA ILE A 79 4.11 9.15 2.32
C ILE A 79 3.95 8.95 3.83
N ALA A 80 3.17 9.81 4.49
CA ALA A 80 2.85 9.62 5.89
C ALA A 80 2.24 8.23 6.16
N PRO A 81 2.67 7.54 7.23
CA PRO A 81 2.10 6.25 7.60
C PRO A 81 0.67 6.41 8.13
N MET A 82 -0.15 5.38 7.96
CA MET A 82 -1.44 5.28 8.67
C MET A 82 -1.24 5.31 10.18
N HIS A 83 -2.27 5.72 10.93
CA HIS A 83 -2.23 5.66 12.40
C HIS A 83 -2.22 4.23 12.90
N ARG A 84 -2.90 3.36 12.17
CA ARG A 84 -2.99 1.94 12.47
C ARG A 84 -2.46 1.14 11.29
N GLU A 85 -1.63 0.14 11.59
CA GLU A 85 -1.15 -0.81 10.62
C GLU A 85 -2.31 -1.63 10.03
N ARG A 86 -2.27 -1.88 8.72
CA ARG A 86 -3.35 -2.61 8.03
C ARG A 86 -2.78 -3.52 6.95
N CYS A 87 -3.19 -4.78 6.95
CA CYS A 87 -3.11 -5.67 5.79
C CYS A 87 -4.50 -6.20 5.43
N ARG A 88 -4.66 -6.73 4.20
CA ARG A 88 -5.91 -7.35 3.71
C ARG A 88 -7.11 -6.38 3.79
N PHE A 89 -6.86 -5.08 3.59
CA PHE A 89 -7.84 -4.01 3.67
C PHE A 89 -8.24 -3.50 2.27
N THR A 90 -9.27 -2.66 2.22
CA THR A 90 -9.68 -1.98 0.98
C THR A 90 -9.06 -0.59 0.90
N LEU A 91 -8.34 -0.30 -0.18
CA LEU A 91 -7.84 1.04 -0.50
C LEU A 91 -8.54 1.57 -1.75
N ILE A 92 -9.21 2.72 -1.64
CA ILE A 92 -9.92 3.35 -2.76
C ILE A 92 -9.63 4.85 -2.83
N ALA A 93 -9.66 5.41 -4.03
CA ALA A 93 -9.57 6.86 -4.25
C ALA A 93 -10.97 7.41 -4.51
N VAL A 94 -11.39 8.40 -3.73
CA VAL A 94 -12.65 9.14 -3.92
C VAL A 94 -12.33 10.63 -3.86
N ASP A 95 -12.74 11.34 -4.90
CA ASP A 95 -12.39 12.75 -5.12
C ASP A 95 -10.88 13.00 -5.01
N ASN A 96 -10.45 13.74 -3.98
CA ASN A 96 -9.06 14.12 -3.72
C ASN A 96 -8.40 13.31 -2.59
N TYR A 97 -9.08 12.28 -2.07
CA TYR A 97 -8.64 11.54 -0.89
C TYR A 97 -8.51 10.04 -1.19
N LEU A 98 -7.70 9.36 -0.38
CA LEU A 98 -7.64 7.90 -0.36
C LEU A 98 -8.29 7.40 0.92
N TYR A 99 -9.05 6.32 0.85
CA TYR A 99 -9.73 5.72 1.99
C TYR A 99 -9.18 4.31 2.19
N ALA A 100 -8.61 4.07 3.37
CA ALA A 100 -8.20 2.75 3.83
C ALA A 100 -9.26 2.23 4.79
N ILE A 101 -9.97 1.16 4.43
CA ILE A 101 -11.15 0.68 5.18
C ILE A 101 -10.93 -0.78 5.60
N GLY A 102 -11.11 -1.04 6.89
CA GLY A 102 -10.99 -2.36 7.51
C GLY A 102 -9.54 -2.87 7.55
N GLY A 103 -9.39 -4.20 7.45
CA GLY A 103 -8.10 -4.90 7.49
C GLY A 103 -7.81 -5.56 8.82
N VAL A 104 -6.60 -6.09 8.94
CA VAL A 104 -6.06 -6.73 10.15
C VAL A 104 -4.80 -5.99 10.59
N SER A 105 -4.62 -5.84 11.90
CA SER A 105 -3.42 -5.30 12.55
C SER A 105 -2.75 -6.35 13.46
N GLU A 106 -1.44 -6.24 13.71
CA GLU A 106 -0.67 -7.20 14.54
C GLU A 106 -1.16 -7.27 15.99
N SER A 107 -1.62 -6.13 16.51
CA SER A 107 -1.95 -5.91 17.91
C SER A 107 -3.19 -6.66 18.44
N GLU A 108 -3.83 -7.53 17.65
CA GLU A 108 -5.23 -7.92 17.87
C GLU A 108 -5.53 -9.42 17.99
N TYR A 109 -4.55 -10.19 18.48
CA TYR A 109 -4.82 -11.52 19.02
C TYR A 109 -5.07 -11.44 20.54
N PRO A 110 -6.28 -11.77 21.06
CA PRO A 110 -7.49 -12.24 20.39
C PRO A 110 -8.51 -11.11 20.10
N LEU A 111 -9.28 -11.32 19.01
CA LEU A 111 -10.40 -10.53 18.50
C LEU A 111 -11.47 -10.28 19.58
N ILE A 112 -11.38 -9.20 20.35
CA ILE A 112 -12.35 -8.89 21.42
C ILE A 112 -13.28 -7.71 21.07
N ASP A 113 -13.00 -6.92 20.02
CA ASP A 113 -13.83 -5.77 19.70
C ASP A 113 -14.44 -5.80 18.28
N ASP A 114 -15.71 -5.39 18.17
CA ASP A 114 -16.46 -5.34 16.90
C ASP A 114 -16.08 -4.08 16.08
N ASP A 115 -15.45 -3.10 16.74
CA ASP A 115 -14.96 -1.84 16.14
C ASP A 115 -13.75 -2.03 15.19
N LEU A 116 -13.28 -3.27 15.06
CA LEU A 116 -12.05 -3.65 14.37
C LEU A 116 -12.20 -3.76 12.85
N TYR A 117 -13.36 -4.23 12.38
CA TYR A 117 -13.65 -4.35 10.94
C TYR A 117 -14.25 -3.08 10.34
N THR A 118 -14.66 -2.14 11.18
CA THR A 118 -15.31 -0.87 10.80
C THR A 118 -14.37 0.32 10.80
N SER A 119 -13.16 0.20 11.36
CA SER A 119 -12.20 1.29 11.37
C SER A 119 -11.71 1.63 9.96
N GLY A 120 -11.72 2.93 9.64
CA GLY A 120 -11.20 3.45 8.38
C GLY A 120 -10.38 4.70 8.60
N GLU A 121 -9.51 5.03 7.65
CA GLU A 121 -8.72 6.26 7.64
C GLU A 121 -8.76 6.92 6.27
N ILE A 122 -8.71 8.25 6.26
CA ILE A 122 -8.70 9.08 5.06
C ILE A 122 -7.31 9.71 4.93
N TYR A 123 -6.67 9.51 3.79
CA TYR A 123 -5.41 10.17 3.43
C TYR A 123 -5.69 11.38 2.55
N SER A 124 -5.08 12.52 2.92
CA SER A 124 -5.00 13.72 2.11
C SER A 124 -3.62 13.77 1.43
N PRO A 125 -3.51 13.55 0.10
CA PRO A 125 -2.25 13.69 -0.63
C PRO A 125 -1.70 15.13 -0.65
N GLU A 126 -2.54 16.12 -0.40
CA GLU A 126 -2.15 17.54 -0.33
C GLU A 126 -1.47 17.86 1.01
N ALA A 127 -2.02 17.34 2.12
CA ALA A 127 -1.45 17.53 3.45
C ALA A 127 -0.35 16.50 3.78
N ASP A 128 -0.33 15.37 3.05
CA ASP A 128 0.44 14.18 3.41
C ASP A 128 0.10 13.69 4.83
N GLU A 129 -1.19 13.55 5.11
CA GLU A 129 -1.70 13.20 6.44
C GLU A 129 -2.86 12.20 6.33
N TRP A 130 -2.92 11.28 7.30
CA TRP A 130 -4.07 10.42 7.53
C TRP A 130 -4.99 11.04 8.58
N THR A 131 -6.27 10.69 8.56
CA THR A 131 -7.23 11.08 9.60
C THR A 131 -8.18 9.91 9.85
N PRO A 132 -8.43 9.51 11.11
CA PRO A 132 -9.43 8.50 11.43
C PRO A 132 -10.81 8.89 10.88
N MET A 133 -11.50 7.93 10.27
CA MET A 133 -12.93 8.05 9.99
C MET A 133 -13.68 7.89 11.31
N ALA A 134 -14.59 8.81 11.61
CA ALA A 134 -15.48 8.65 12.76
C ALA A 134 -16.40 7.43 12.54
N SER A 135 -16.55 6.60 13.57
CA SER A 135 -17.55 5.54 13.65
C SER A 135 -18.92 6.06 14.10
#